data_AF-A0A810NM24-F1
#
_entry.id   AF-A0A810NM24-F1
#
_cell.length_a   1.000
_cell.length_b   1.000
_cell.length_c   1.000
_cell.angle_alpha   90.00
_cell.angle_beta   90.00
_cell.angle_gamma   90.00
#
_symmetry.space_group_name_H-M   'P 1'
#
loop_
_entity.id
_entity.type
_entity.pdbx_description
1 polymer ?
#
loop_
_entity_poly.entity_id
_entity_poly.type
_entity_poly.pdbx_seq_one_letter_code
_entity_poly.pdbx_strand_id
1 'polypeptide(L)'
;MSEQWSTVAELDAARERFEAAVPGWRRPAAFGIARLVAGRPEFARIAAGDGFLPAVVLGTVVGHVSGPASYRLSPAGLDRAIAMLAPANACTSIPHPNLWAWQALRAELGEDEQAIAVFADDLTQDGGDPHVAAMLAEVSAR
;
A
#
# COMPACT_ATOMS: atom_id res chain seq x y z
N MET A 1 15.04 21.83 -1.55
CA MET A 1 14.14 21.32 -2.60
C MET A 1 13.67 19.94 -2.14
N SER A 2 12.36 19.69 -2.16
CA SER A 2 11.82 18.34 -1.91
C SER A 2 12.19 17.40 -3.07
N GLU A 3 12.45 16.13 -2.77
CA GLU A 3 12.72 15.08 -3.77
C GLU A 3 11.54 14.96 -4.75
N GLN A 4 11.83 14.70 -6.04
CA GLN A 4 10.85 14.48 -7.11
C GLN A 4 11.36 13.36 -8.03
N TRP A 5 10.46 12.48 -8.47
CA TRP A 5 10.75 11.42 -9.43
C TRP A 5 9.94 11.69 -10.69
N SER A 6 10.54 12.36 -11.66
CA SER A 6 9.87 12.89 -12.85
C SER A 6 9.81 11.88 -14.00
N THR A 7 10.56 10.80 -13.91
CA THR A 7 10.68 9.74 -14.93
C THR A 7 10.38 8.37 -14.35
N VAL A 8 9.99 7.43 -15.22
CA VAL A 8 9.79 6.02 -14.82
C VAL A 8 11.07 5.41 -14.22
N ALA A 9 12.24 5.75 -14.79
CA ALA A 9 13.52 5.29 -14.26
C ALA A 9 13.80 5.78 -12.82
N GLU A 10 13.39 7.01 -12.49
CA GLU A 10 13.50 7.53 -11.12
C GLU A 10 12.52 6.85 -10.16
N LEU A 11 11.32 6.48 -10.61
CA LEU A 11 10.38 5.67 -9.82
C LEU A 11 10.95 4.28 -9.52
N ASP A 12 11.56 3.64 -10.52
CA ASP A 12 12.22 2.35 -10.37
C ASP A 12 13.41 2.42 -9.41
N ALA A 13 14.25 3.45 -9.55
CA ALA A 13 15.37 3.70 -8.64
C ALA A 13 14.91 3.98 -7.20
N ALA A 14 13.81 4.73 -7.04
CA ALA A 14 13.21 4.97 -5.73
C ALA A 14 12.72 3.67 -5.10
N ARG A 15 12.01 2.83 -5.86
CA ARG A 15 11.55 1.52 -5.40
C ARG A 15 12.73 0.67 -4.95
N GLU A 16 13.76 0.52 -5.78
CA GLU A 16 14.94 -0.28 -5.46
C GLU A 16 15.63 0.20 -4.18
N ARG A 17 15.71 1.53 -3.99
CA ARG A 17 16.22 2.13 -2.75
C ARG A 17 15.38 1.79 -1.53
N PHE A 18 14.05 1.85 -1.63
CA PHE A 18 13.17 1.46 -0.52
C PHE A 18 13.26 -0.04 -0.22
N GLU A 19 13.27 -0.90 -1.25
CA GLU A 19 13.38 -2.35 -1.08
C GLU A 19 14.71 -2.75 -0.43
N ALA A 20 15.81 -2.13 -0.85
CA ALA A 20 17.13 -2.37 -0.25
C ALA A 20 17.23 -1.89 1.21
N ALA A 21 16.41 -0.91 1.60
CA ALA A 21 16.39 -0.37 2.96
C ALA A 21 15.61 -1.25 3.97
N VAL A 22 14.88 -2.26 3.50
CA VAL A 22 14.09 -3.17 4.34
C VAL A 22 14.71 -4.59 4.27
N PRO A 23 15.56 -4.97 5.23
CA PRO A 23 16.17 -6.30 5.23
C PRO A 23 15.12 -7.42 5.21
N GLY A 24 15.26 -8.33 4.24
CA GLY A 24 14.34 -9.45 4.06
C GLY A 24 13.07 -9.12 3.28
N TRP A 25 12.94 -7.91 2.73
CA TRP A 25 11.78 -7.51 1.92
C TRP A 25 11.47 -8.53 0.81
N ARG A 26 10.21 -8.94 0.73
CA ARG A 26 9.65 -9.68 -0.41
C ARG A 26 8.47 -8.91 -0.95
N ARG A 27 8.44 -8.73 -2.27
CA ARG A 27 7.31 -8.08 -2.93
C ARG A 27 6.04 -8.92 -2.71
N PRO A 28 4.93 -8.30 -2.25
CA PRO A 28 3.67 -9.00 -2.15
C PRO A 28 3.11 -9.30 -3.55
N ALA A 29 2.37 -10.38 -3.68
CA ALA A 29 1.53 -10.66 -4.85
C ALA A 29 0.34 -9.69 -4.93
N ALA A 30 -0.22 -9.28 -3.79
CA ALA A 30 -1.22 -8.24 -3.69
C ALA A 30 -1.11 -7.45 -2.38
N PHE A 31 -1.50 -6.17 -2.42
CA PHE A 31 -1.65 -5.35 -1.22
C PHE A 31 -2.78 -4.33 -1.37
N GLY A 32 -3.25 -3.79 -0.25
CA GLY A 32 -4.28 -2.77 -0.24
C GLY A 32 -4.38 -2.02 1.08
N ILE A 33 -5.17 -0.95 1.08
CA ILE A 33 -5.59 -0.25 2.29
C ILE A 33 -7.11 -0.26 2.34
N ALA A 34 -7.67 -0.66 3.47
CA ALA A 34 -9.11 -0.68 3.72
C ALA A 34 -9.48 0.18 4.92
N ARG A 35 -10.67 0.78 4.89
CA ARG A 35 -11.36 1.21 6.12
C ARG A 35 -12.25 0.09 6.63
N LEU A 36 -12.56 0.10 7.92
CA LEU A 36 -13.53 -0.85 8.50
C LEU A 36 -14.92 -0.22 8.56
N VAL A 37 -15.86 -0.76 7.80
CA VAL A 37 -17.27 -0.35 7.82
C VAL A 37 -18.10 -1.50 8.34
N ALA A 38 -18.77 -1.29 9.48
CA ALA A 38 -19.55 -2.33 10.18
C ALA A 38 -18.75 -3.65 10.38
N GLY A 39 -17.47 -3.53 10.70
CA GLY A 39 -16.57 -4.68 10.93
C GLY A 39 -16.06 -5.39 9.68
N ARG A 40 -16.38 -4.89 8.48
CA ARG A 40 -15.88 -5.43 7.20
C ARG A 40 -14.88 -4.48 6.54
N PRO A 41 -13.79 -5.00 5.95
CA PRO A 41 -12.87 -4.16 5.18
C PRO A 41 -13.53 -3.69 3.89
N GLU A 42 -13.48 -2.39 3.64
CA GLU A 42 -13.79 -1.76 2.36
C GLU A 42 -12.48 -1.20 1.80
N PHE A 43 -11.95 -1.84 0.76
CA PHE A 43 -10.66 -1.49 0.17
C PHE A 43 -10.78 -0.23 -0.68
N ALA A 44 -9.98 0.79 -0.36
CA ALA A 44 -9.86 1.99 -1.19
C ALA A 44 -9.25 1.66 -2.55
N ARG A 45 -8.28 0.74 -2.56
CA ARG A 45 -7.71 0.12 -3.75
C ARG A 45 -6.97 -1.16 -3.35
N ILE A 46 -7.09 -2.18 -4.20
CA ILE A 46 -6.23 -3.36 -4.20
C ILE A 46 -5.32 -3.29 -5.43
N ALA A 47 -4.03 -3.49 -5.21
CA ALA A 47 -3.01 -3.66 -6.22
C ALA A 47 -2.59 -5.14 -6.22
N ALA A 48 -2.64 -5.79 -7.39
CA ALA A 48 -2.35 -7.21 -7.56
C ALA A 48 -1.48 -7.39 -8.82
N GLY A 49 -0.25 -7.86 -8.64
CA GLY A 49 0.75 -7.91 -9.71
C GLY A 49 1.26 -6.53 -10.18
N ASP A 50 0.89 -5.44 -9.51
CA ASP A 50 1.29 -4.07 -9.81
C ASP A 50 1.67 -3.27 -8.54
N GLY A 51 2.04 -2.00 -8.70
CA GLY A 51 2.17 -1.08 -7.56
C GLY A 51 3.33 -1.37 -6.60
N PHE A 52 4.45 -1.93 -7.06
CA PHE A 52 5.56 -2.33 -6.20
C PHE A 52 6.21 -1.19 -5.40
N LEU A 53 6.31 0.03 -5.97
CA LEU A 53 6.80 1.20 -5.23
C LEU A 53 5.87 1.56 -4.06
N PRO A 54 4.55 1.76 -4.26
CA PRO A 54 3.62 1.91 -3.15
C PRO A 54 3.66 0.75 -2.14
N ALA A 55 3.82 -0.51 -2.60
CA ALA A 55 3.88 -1.66 -1.71
C ALA A 55 5.01 -1.54 -0.68
N VAL A 56 6.23 -1.23 -1.12
CA VAL A 56 7.38 -1.10 -0.22
C VAL A 56 7.31 0.17 0.64
N VAL A 57 6.73 1.26 0.13
CA VAL A 57 6.47 2.47 0.93
C VAL A 57 5.50 2.15 2.07
N LEU A 58 4.39 1.50 1.78
CA LEU A 58 3.41 1.10 2.80
C LEU A 58 4.02 0.11 3.79
N GLY A 59 4.76 -0.88 3.28
CA GLY A 59 5.44 -1.87 4.11
C GLY A 59 6.44 -1.24 5.07
N THR A 60 7.21 -0.24 4.61
CA THR A 60 8.12 0.54 5.46
C THR A 60 7.40 1.26 6.59
N VAL A 61 6.20 1.79 6.34
CA VAL A 61 5.42 2.52 7.34
C VAL A 61 4.85 1.58 8.41
N VAL A 62 4.35 0.41 8.01
CA VAL A 62 3.70 -0.53 8.95
C VAL A 62 4.64 -1.60 9.51
N GLY A 63 5.91 -1.61 9.08
CA GLY A 63 6.90 -2.62 9.48
C GLY A 63 6.70 -3.98 8.82
N HIS A 64 6.03 -4.02 7.66
CA HIS A 64 5.87 -5.25 6.88
C HIS A 64 7.18 -5.57 6.13
N VAL A 65 7.53 -6.86 6.11
CA VAL A 65 8.74 -7.36 5.44
C VAL A 65 8.39 -8.42 4.39
N SER A 66 7.58 -9.41 4.76
CA SER A 66 7.10 -10.46 3.87
C SER A 66 5.93 -11.21 4.51
N GLY A 67 5.24 -12.04 3.72
CA GLY A 67 4.18 -12.94 4.16
C GLY A 67 2.78 -12.33 4.08
N PRO A 68 1.73 -13.16 4.21
CA PRO A 68 0.37 -12.64 4.39
C PRO A 68 0.24 -11.99 5.77
N ALA A 69 -0.19 -10.73 5.82
CA ALA A 69 -0.41 -10.01 7.08
C ALA A 69 -1.28 -8.76 6.90
N SER A 70 -1.99 -8.39 7.96
CA SER A 70 -2.66 -7.10 8.08
C SER A 70 -2.13 -6.27 9.27
N TYR A 71 -2.19 -4.95 9.11
CA TYR A 71 -1.65 -3.98 10.06
C TYR A 71 -2.63 -2.83 10.26
N ARG A 72 -2.82 -2.42 11.52
CA ARG A 72 -3.51 -1.17 11.82
C ARG A 72 -2.69 0.01 11.31
N LEU A 73 -3.34 0.89 10.58
CA LEU A 73 -2.76 2.09 10.01
C LEU A 73 -3.51 3.31 10.55
N SER A 74 -2.84 4.10 11.39
CA SER A 74 -3.39 5.36 11.88
C SER A 74 -3.43 6.42 10.77
N PRO A 75 -4.22 7.50 10.92
CA PRO A 75 -4.24 8.61 9.96
C PRO A 75 -2.85 9.22 9.77
N ALA A 76 -2.10 9.40 10.86
CA ALA A 76 -0.71 9.87 10.79
C ALA A 76 0.23 8.89 10.06
N GLY A 77 -0.01 7.58 10.18
CA GLY A 77 0.70 6.57 9.40
C GLY A 77 0.38 6.68 7.91
N LEU A 78 -0.89 6.87 7.56
CA LEU A 78 -1.32 7.08 6.18
C LEU A 78 -0.75 8.39 5.60
N ASP A 79 -0.74 9.47 6.39
CA ASP A 79 -0.09 10.75 6.01
C ASP A 79 1.39 10.55 5.72
N ARG A 80 2.09 9.76 6.55
CA ARG A 80 3.50 9.41 6.30
C ARG A 80 3.67 8.62 5.01
N ALA A 81 2.83 7.62 4.74
CA ALA A 81 2.89 6.84 3.51
C ALA A 81 2.65 7.72 2.27
N ILE A 82 1.66 8.63 2.32
CA ILE A 82 1.38 9.61 1.28
C ILE A 82 2.58 10.53 1.06
N ALA A 83 3.17 11.07 2.13
CA ALA A 83 4.31 11.97 2.04
C ALA A 83 5.55 11.27 1.43
N MET A 84 5.79 10.00 1.77
CA MET A 84 6.87 9.20 1.20
C MET A 84 6.66 8.90 -0.28
N LEU A 85 5.40 8.72 -0.73
CA LEU A 85 5.05 8.41 -2.12
C LEU A 85 4.82 9.66 -2.99
N ALA A 86 4.56 10.82 -2.38
CA ALA A 86 4.26 12.08 -3.07
C ALA A 86 5.26 12.50 -4.17
N PRO A 87 6.59 12.25 -4.07
CA PRO A 87 7.53 12.54 -5.14
C PRO A 87 7.19 11.89 -6.49
N ALA A 88 6.42 10.79 -6.48
CA ALA A 88 5.99 10.11 -7.69
C ALA A 88 5.08 10.96 -8.59
N ASN A 89 4.33 11.93 -8.03
CA ASN A 89 3.45 12.82 -8.79
C ASN A 89 4.18 13.66 -9.85
N ALA A 90 5.50 13.83 -9.73
CA ALA A 90 6.29 14.52 -10.74
C ALA A 90 6.36 13.74 -12.07
N CYS A 91 6.25 12.40 -12.03
CA CYS A 91 6.17 11.58 -13.23
C CYS A 91 4.73 11.58 -13.76
N THR A 92 4.47 12.36 -14.80
CA THR A 92 3.15 12.45 -15.44
C THR A 92 2.94 11.44 -16.56
N SER A 93 3.96 10.64 -16.90
CA SER A 93 3.90 9.65 -17.97
C SER A 93 3.08 8.41 -17.62
N ILE A 94 2.84 8.16 -16.32
CA ILE A 94 2.02 7.05 -15.82
C ILE A 94 1.07 7.54 -14.71
N PRO A 95 -0.10 6.89 -14.52
CA PRO A 95 -0.99 7.22 -13.41
C PRO A 95 -0.47 6.69 -12.07
N HIS A 96 -0.89 7.33 -10.97
CA HIS A 96 -0.52 6.95 -9.59
C HIS A 96 -1.74 6.53 -8.76
N PRO A 97 -2.48 5.49 -9.16
CA PRO A 97 -3.80 5.19 -8.60
C PRO A 97 -3.76 4.80 -7.11
N ASN A 98 -2.67 4.21 -6.63
CA ASN A 98 -2.49 3.96 -5.19
C ASN A 98 -2.36 5.28 -4.41
N LEU A 99 -1.54 6.21 -4.88
CA LEU A 99 -1.37 7.50 -4.23
C LEU A 99 -2.70 8.29 -4.18
N TRP A 100 -3.44 8.33 -5.29
CA TRP A 100 -4.75 8.99 -5.35
C TRP A 100 -5.77 8.35 -4.42
N ALA A 101 -5.83 7.01 -4.39
CA ALA A 101 -6.72 6.29 -3.48
C ALA A 101 -6.38 6.54 -2.01
N TRP A 102 -5.10 6.62 -1.66
CA TRP A 102 -4.66 6.91 -0.30
C TRP A 102 -5.02 8.34 0.11
N GLN A 103 -4.83 9.32 -0.78
CA GLN A 103 -5.21 10.71 -0.54
C GLN A 103 -6.73 10.85 -0.35
N ALA A 104 -7.53 10.18 -1.16
CA ALA A 104 -8.99 10.17 -1.01
C ALA A 104 -9.41 9.54 0.32
N LEU A 105 -8.89 8.34 0.63
CA LEU A 105 -9.17 7.67 1.90
C LEU A 105 -8.79 8.53 3.11
N ARG A 106 -7.62 9.18 3.06
CA ARG A 106 -7.16 10.04 4.15
C ARG A 106 -8.08 11.24 4.38
N ALA A 107 -8.65 11.81 3.31
CA ALA A 107 -9.60 12.92 3.40
C ALA A 107 -10.95 12.51 4.00
N GLU A 108 -11.30 11.22 3.93
CA GLU A 108 -12.53 10.67 4.50
C GLU A 108 -12.37 10.20 5.95
N LEU A 109 -11.17 9.75 6.35
CA LEU A 109 -10.92 9.24 7.69
C LEU A 109 -10.95 10.35 8.76
N GLY A 110 -11.68 10.09 9.83
CA GLY A 110 -11.56 10.86 11.06
C GLY A 110 -10.20 10.67 11.75
N GLU A 111 -9.79 11.62 12.58
CA GLU A 111 -8.49 11.58 13.30
C GLU A 111 -8.36 10.38 14.25
N ASP A 112 -9.48 9.88 14.78
CA ASP A 112 -9.52 8.71 15.66
C ASP A 112 -9.82 7.39 14.91
N GLU A 113 -10.08 7.46 13.60
CA GLU A 113 -10.38 6.29 12.78
C GLU A 113 -9.10 5.61 12.29
N GLN A 114 -9.15 4.29 12.12
CA GLN A 114 -8.02 3.51 11.63
C GLN A 114 -8.36 2.84 10.31
N ALA A 115 -7.40 2.88 9.40
CA ALA A 115 -7.38 2.00 8.24
C ALA A 115 -6.63 0.70 8.58
N ILE A 116 -6.72 -0.28 7.68
CA ILE A 116 -5.99 -1.53 7.72
C ILE A 116 -5.18 -1.65 6.43
N ALA A 117 -3.87 -1.76 6.56
CA ALA A 117 -2.99 -2.14 5.46
C ALA A 117 -2.92 -3.68 5.39
N VAL A 118 -3.04 -4.24 4.20
CA VAL A 118 -3.11 -5.70 3.98
C VAL A 118 -2.12 -6.10 2.91
N PHE A 119 -1.40 -7.21 3.14
CA PHE A 119 -0.40 -7.77 2.24
C PHE A 119 -0.65 -9.27 2.06
N ALA A 120 -0.46 -9.76 0.84
CA ALA A 120 -0.48 -11.18 0.50
C ALA A 120 0.74 -11.52 -0.37
N ASP A 121 1.51 -12.54 0.03
CA ASP A 121 2.65 -13.05 -0.75
C ASP A 121 2.21 -14.00 -1.87
N ASP A 122 1.02 -14.60 -1.74
CA ASP A 122 0.42 -15.54 -2.67
C ASP A 122 -1.08 -15.25 -2.77
N LEU A 123 -1.66 -15.35 -3.97
CA LEU A 123 -3.07 -15.02 -4.20
C LEU A 123 -4.05 -16.08 -3.69
N THR A 124 -3.55 -17.21 -3.21
CA THR A 124 -4.32 -18.37 -2.75
C THR A 124 -4.10 -18.69 -1.28
N GLN A 125 -3.20 -17.98 -0.58
CA GLN A 125 -2.86 -18.24 0.81
C GLN A 125 -3.07 -16.99 1.67
N ASP A 126 -4.01 -17.06 2.62
CA ASP A 126 -4.35 -15.95 3.51
C ASP A 126 -3.55 -15.93 4.84
N GLY A 127 -2.84 -17.00 5.15
CA GLY A 127 -2.09 -17.14 6.41
C GLY A 127 -2.95 -17.14 7.67
N GLY A 128 -4.27 -17.34 7.54
CA GLY A 128 -5.24 -17.24 8.65
C GLY A 128 -5.63 -15.81 9.03
N ASP A 129 -5.19 -14.79 8.27
CA ASP A 129 -5.59 -13.40 8.51
C ASP A 129 -6.91 -13.08 7.77
N PRO A 130 -7.97 -12.68 8.49
CA PRO A 130 -9.29 -12.46 7.87
C PRO A 130 -9.31 -11.26 6.91
N HIS A 131 -8.44 -10.27 7.08
CA HIS A 131 -8.35 -9.14 6.16
C HIS A 131 -7.61 -9.51 4.88
N VAL A 132 -6.61 -10.39 4.97
CA VAL A 132 -5.95 -10.98 3.80
C VAL A 132 -6.96 -11.84 3.03
N ALA A 133 -7.71 -12.70 3.71
CA ALA A 133 -8.76 -13.51 3.08
C ALA A 133 -9.81 -12.65 2.34
N ALA A 134 -10.25 -11.54 2.95
CA ALA A 134 -11.18 -10.61 2.32
C ALA A 134 -10.59 -9.94 1.08
N MET A 135 -9.32 -9.52 1.12
CA MET A 135 -8.62 -8.95 -0.03
C MET A 135 -8.52 -9.96 -1.18
N LEU A 136 -8.11 -11.20 -0.88
CA LEU A 136 -7.97 -12.27 -1.88
C LEU A 136 -9.30 -12.64 -2.53
N ALA A 137 -10.39 -12.63 -1.76
CA ALA A 137 -11.75 -12.83 -2.29
C ALA A 137 -12.14 -11.73 -3.29
N GLU A 138 -11.82 -10.46 -3.01
CA GLU A 138 -12.08 -9.36 -3.94
C GLU A 138 -11.21 -9.43 -5.20
N VAL A 139 -9.94 -9.83 -5.07
CA VAL A 139 -9.05 -10.04 -6.22
C VAL A 139 -9.59 -11.13 -7.14
N SER A 140 -10.08 -12.24 -6.57
CA SER A 140 -10.58 -13.40 -7.33
C SER A 140 -11.93 -13.15 -8.03
N ALA A 141 -12.66 -12.09 -7.64
CA ALA A 141 -13.95 -11.76 -8.19
C ALA A 141 -13.88 -10.82 -9.42
N ARG A 142 -12.68 -10.36 -9.79
CA ARG A 142 -12.41 -9.45 -10.92
C ARG A 142 -11.99 -10.22 -12.16
#